data_AF-A0AB35AR57-F1
#
_entry.id   AF-A0AB35AR57-F1
#
_cell.length_a   1.000
_cell.length_b   1.000
_cell.length_c   1.000
_cell.angle_alpha   90.00
_cell.angle_beta   90.00
_cell.angle_gamma   90.00
#
_symmetry.space_group_name_H-M   'P 1'
#
loop_
_entity.id
_entity.type
_entity.pdbx_description
1 polymer ?
#
loop_
_entity_poly.entity_id
_entity_poly.type
_entity_poly.pdbx_seq_one_letter_code
_entity_poly.pdbx_strand_id
1 'polypeptide(L)'
;MEEAARLDGIDEHSPLGRWIRAQRKGMDAFAQVVLSCAYEMQDFRGEARDIIEMAKQEQTTLRDQFIESRQQVEKLGEVAARNVEKQELFRDRELQATLGRIVSGVTSELRKEVFDQLRTEIPTHERQFYKEARWRAYVRMTLAGAMLIGLGFASGYTYDGYAARVGRYCEEHQAFDTKGASWCQIVPPPILPKS
;
A
#
# COMPACT_ATOMS: atom_id res chain seq x y z
N MET A 1 65.68 63.61 -64.35
CA MET A 1 66.86 62.98 -64.98
C MET A 1 66.98 63.32 -66.45
N GLU A 2 65.95 63.13 -67.29
CA GLU A 2 66.02 63.53 -68.72
C GLU A 2 66.08 65.05 -68.93
N GLU A 3 65.38 65.85 -68.13
CA GLU A 3 65.50 67.31 -68.14
C GLU A 3 66.89 67.78 -67.72
N ALA A 4 67.49 67.15 -66.70
CA ALA A 4 68.86 67.43 -66.27
C ALA A 4 69.88 67.05 -67.36
N ALA A 5 69.71 65.88 -68.00
CA ALA A 5 70.57 65.44 -69.10
C ALA A 5 70.45 66.33 -70.35
N ARG A 6 69.25 66.86 -70.65
CA ARG A 6 69.04 67.85 -71.71
C ARG A 6 69.68 69.20 -71.39
N LEU A 7 69.63 69.63 -70.12
CA LEU A 7 70.31 70.85 -69.65
C LEU A 7 71.84 70.72 -69.72
N ASP A 8 72.37 69.51 -69.54
CA ASP A 8 73.80 69.18 -69.69
C ASP A 8 74.23 68.92 -71.16
N GLY A 9 73.34 69.15 -72.13
CA GLY A 9 73.64 69.04 -73.57
C GLY A 9 73.80 67.61 -74.10
N ILE A 10 73.34 66.60 -73.35
CA ILE A 10 73.40 65.20 -73.80
C ILE A 10 72.33 64.97 -74.87
N ASP A 11 72.75 64.66 -76.10
CA ASP A 11 71.82 64.29 -77.18
C ASP A 11 71.02 63.06 -76.79
N GLU A 12 69.71 63.14 -77.03
CA GLU A 12 68.73 62.12 -76.72
C GLU A 12 69.04 60.79 -77.44
N HIS A 13 69.65 60.86 -78.63
CA HIS A 13 69.99 59.70 -79.46
C HIS A 13 71.39 59.17 -79.22
N SER A 14 72.20 59.87 -78.40
CA SER A 14 73.49 59.38 -77.96
C SER A 14 73.35 58.08 -77.14
N PRO A 15 74.39 57.23 -77.08
CA PRO A 15 74.38 56.03 -76.25
C PRO A 15 74.00 56.32 -74.78
N LEU A 16 74.49 57.43 -74.22
CA LEU A 16 74.18 57.87 -72.85
C LEU A 16 72.72 58.32 -72.72
N GLY A 17 72.21 59.12 -73.66
CA GLY A 17 70.80 59.55 -73.67
C GLY A 17 69.81 58.39 -73.79
N ARG A 18 70.14 57.36 -74.59
CA ARG A 18 69.34 56.13 -74.69
C ARG A 18 69.36 55.31 -73.40
N TRP A 19 70.49 55.23 -72.71
CA TRP A 19 70.60 54.54 -71.42
C TRP A 19 69.77 55.24 -70.33
N ILE A 20 69.85 56.57 -70.24
CA ILE A 20 69.05 57.37 -69.28
C ILE A 20 67.54 57.15 -69.52
N ARG A 21 67.09 57.17 -70.78
CA ARG A 21 65.68 56.88 -71.14
C ARG A 21 65.27 55.46 -70.76
N ALA A 22 66.13 54.47 -71.02
CA ALA A 22 65.86 53.08 -70.67
C ALA A 22 65.76 52.89 -69.15
N GLN A 23 66.66 53.53 -68.38
CA GLN A 23 66.63 53.51 -66.93
C GLN A 23 65.36 54.17 -66.38
N ARG A 24 64.95 55.32 -66.93
CA ARG A 24 63.69 55.99 -66.55
C ARG A 24 62.49 55.08 -66.79
N LYS A 25 62.37 54.50 -68.00
CA LYS A 25 61.29 53.55 -68.31
C LYS A 25 61.27 52.34 -67.38
N GLY A 26 62.45 51.84 -67.02
CA GLY A 26 62.58 50.77 -66.02
C GLY A 26 62.08 51.21 -64.65
N MET A 27 62.49 52.39 -64.16
CA MET A 27 62.05 52.94 -62.88
C MET A 27 60.54 53.22 -62.85
N ASP A 28 59.98 53.74 -63.95
CA ASP A 28 58.54 54.00 -64.07
C ASP A 28 57.74 52.68 -64.06
N ALA A 29 58.21 51.64 -64.73
CA ALA A 29 57.60 50.31 -64.70
C ALA A 29 57.68 49.68 -63.28
N PHE A 30 58.83 49.81 -62.60
CA PHE A 30 58.96 49.36 -61.21
C PHE A 30 58.03 50.14 -60.27
N ALA A 31 57.90 51.46 -60.44
CA ALA A 31 56.99 52.27 -59.64
C ALA A 31 55.53 51.85 -59.84
N GLN A 32 55.12 51.54 -61.07
CA GLN A 32 53.77 51.02 -61.35
C GLN A 32 53.51 49.67 -60.67
N VAL A 33 54.48 48.74 -60.70
CA VAL A 33 54.36 47.44 -60.03
C VAL A 33 54.28 47.60 -58.51
N VAL A 34 55.06 48.53 -57.93
CA VAL A 34 55.00 48.81 -56.49
C VAL A 34 53.64 49.41 -56.11
N LEU A 35 53.10 50.32 -56.92
CA LEU A 35 51.78 50.90 -56.68
C LEU A 35 50.66 49.87 -56.82
N SER A 36 50.71 48.98 -57.82
CA SER A 36 49.71 47.91 -57.96
C SER A 36 49.77 46.92 -56.79
N CYS A 37 50.98 46.53 -56.38
CA CYS A 37 51.19 45.66 -55.23
C CYS A 37 50.70 46.33 -53.93
N ALA A 38 50.94 47.63 -53.74
CA ALA A 38 50.46 48.37 -52.59
C ALA A 38 48.92 48.45 -52.55
N TYR A 39 48.28 48.63 -53.70
CA TYR A 39 46.82 48.64 -53.82
C TYR A 39 46.22 47.27 -53.49
N GLU A 40 46.72 46.20 -54.09
CA GLU A 40 46.28 44.82 -53.80
C GLU A 40 46.48 44.47 -52.31
N MET A 41 47.61 44.87 -51.73
CA MET A 41 47.89 44.64 -50.30
C MET A 41 46.91 45.40 -49.40
N GLN A 42 46.45 46.58 -49.81
CA GLN A 42 45.44 47.34 -49.08
C GLN A 42 44.07 46.67 -49.17
N ASP A 43 43.72 46.16 -50.34
CA ASP A 43 42.46 45.44 -50.59
C ASP A 43 42.40 44.14 -49.76
N PHE A 44 43.45 43.32 -49.82
CA PHE A 44 43.56 42.11 -49.00
C PHE A 44 43.48 42.40 -47.50
N ARG A 45 44.02 43.53 -47.04
CA ARG A 45 43.89 43.96 -45.63
C ARG A 45 42.46 44.38 -45.28
N GLY A 46 41.72 44.94 -46.24
CA GLY A 46 40.29 45.23 -46.10
C GLY A 46 39.50 43.94 -45.94
N GLU A 47 39.62 43.03 -46.91
CA GLU A 47 38.94 41.74 -46.90
C GLU A 47 39.26 40.93 -45.62
N ALA A 48 40.52 40.90 -45.20
CA ALA A 48 40.91 40.20 -43.99
C ALA A 48 40.26 40.80 -42.73
N ARG A 49 40.06 42.12 -42.67
CA ARG A 49 39.35 42.75 -41.54
C ARG A 49 37.88 42.38 -41.56
N ASP A 50 37.25 42.39 -42.74
CA ASP A 50 35.83 42.06 -42.87
C ASP A 50 35.57 40.60 -42.48
N ILE A 51 36.44 39.68 -42.91
CA ILE A 51 36.37 38.26 -42.50
C ILE A 51 36.54 38.12 -40.99
N ILE A 52 37.49 38.83 -40.37
CA ILE A 52 37.67 38.79 -38.91
C ILE A 52 36.44 39.32 -38.19
N GLU A 53 35.83 40.40 -38.70
CA GLU A 53 34.64 40.98 -38.08
C GLU A 53 33.42 40.06 -38.22
N MET A 54 33.21 39.47 -39.39
CA MET A 54 32.21 38.44 -39.61
C MET A 54 32.41 37.24 -38.68
N ALA A 55 33.65 36.75 -38.56
CA ALA A 55 33.97 35.62 -37.68
C ALA A 55 33.69 35.95 -36.20
N LYS A 56 33.97 37.18 -35.75
CA LYS A 56 33.61 37.63 -34.40
C LYS A 56 32.09 37.66 -34.21
N GLN A 57 31.36 38.18 -35.18
CA GLN A 57 29.89 38.25 -35.12
C GLN A 57 29.24 36.85 -35.09
N GLU A 58 29.75 35.93 -35.91
CA GLU A 58 29.34 34.52 -35.89
C GLU A 58 29.67 33.88 -34.54
N GLN A 59 30.87 34.12 -34.00
CA GLN A 59 31.27 33.61 -32.70
C GLN A 59 30.36 34.13 -31.57
N THR A 60 29.98 35.41 -31.58
CA THR A 60 29.04 35.96 -30.59
C THR A 60 27.66 35.34 -30.74
N THR A 61 27.20 35.14 -31.98
CA THR A 61 25.89 34.53 -32.25
C THR A 61 25.86 33.07 -31.76
N LEU A 62 26.92 32.30 -32.05
CA LEU A 62 27.06 30.92 -31.57
C LEU A 62 27.13 30.84 -30.05
N ARG A 63 27.82 31.78 -29.40
CA ARG A 63 27.86 31.86 -27.94
C ARG A 63 26.47 32.09 -27.36
N ASP A 64 25.70 33.01 -27.93
CA ASP A 64 24.35 33.33 -27.45
C ASP A 64 23.39 32.15 -27.66
N GLN A 65 23.45 31.48 -28.83
CA GLN A 65 22.71 30.25 -29.11
C GLN A 65 23.06 29.13 -28.11
N PHE A 66 24.34 28.99 -27.74
CA PHE A 66 24.75 27.99 -26.76
C PHE A 66 24.19 28.30 -25.37
N ILE A 67 24.19 29.57 -24.94
CA ILE A 67 23.58 30.00 -23.68
C ILE A 67 22.08 29.69 -23.67
N GLU A 68 21.37 30.01 -24.75
CA GLU A 68 19.95 29.70 -24.87
C GLU A 68 19.70 28.19 -24.82
N SER A 69 20.45 27.39 -25.59
CA SER A 69 20.31 25.93 -25.58
C SER A 69 20.55 25.33 -24.19
N ARG A 70 21.51 25.87 -23.44
CA ARG A 70 21.79 25.43 -22.07
C ARG A 70 20.59 25.71 -21.15
N GLN A 71 19.99 26.89 -21.25
CA GLN A 71 18.78 27.23 -20.49
C GLN A 71 17.60 26.34 -20.87
N GLN A 72 17.46 25.98 -22.15
CA GLN A 72 16.42 25.05 -22.58
C GLN A 72 16.62 23.64 -22.00
N VAL A 73 17.86 23.13 -22.01
CA VAL A 73 18.21 21.83 -21.40
C VAL A 73 17.97 21.84 -19.89
N GLU A 74 18.31 22.93 -19.20
CA GLU A 74 18.07 23.07 -17.76
C GLU A 74 16.57 23.04 -17.44
N LYS A 75 15.75 23.79 -18.19
CA LYS A 75 14.28 23.75 -18.08
C LYS A 75 13.71 22.35 -18.35
N LEU A 76 14.22 21.65 -19.36
CA LEU A 76 13.86 20.26 -19.66
C LEU A 76 14.20 19.32 -18.49
N GLY A 77 15.38 19.51 -17.88
CA GLY A 77 15.80 18.78 -16.68
C GLY A 77 14.85 19.00 -15.50
N GLU A 78 14.46 20.24 -15.22
CA GLU A 78 13.50 20.57 -14.17
C GLU A 78 12.10 19.99 -14.42
N VAL A 79 11.65 19.98 -15.68
CA VAL A 79 10.36 19.36 -16.06
C VAL A 79 10.44 17.84 -15.92
N ALA A 80 11.55 17.22 -16.33
CA ALA A 80 11.77 15.79 -16.17
C ALA A 80 11.77 15.38 -14.69
N ALA A 81 12.50 16.10 -13.84
CA ALA A 81 12.53 15.84 -12.40
C ALA A 81 11.13 15.93 -11.76
N ARG A 82 10.36 16.98 -12.07
CA ARG A 82 8.97 17.12 -11.60
C ARG A 82 8.05 16.02 -12.11
N ASN A 83 8.25 15.56 -13.34
CA ASN A 83 7.44 14.48 -13.91
C ASN A 83 7.74 13.13 -13.24
N VAL A 84 9.02 12.85 -12.95
CA VAL A 84 9.43 11.65 -12.21
C VAL A 84 8.82 11.66 -10.80
N GLU A 85 8.95 12.77 -10.07
CA GLU A 85 8.35 12.91 -8.73
C GLU A 85 6.83 12.68 -8.76
N LYS A 86 6.13 13.25 -9.75
CA LYS A 86 4.69 13.00 -9.94
C LYS A 86 4.40 11.53 -10.23
N GLN A 87 5.18 10.88 -11.09
CA GLN A 87 4.99 9.47 -11.42
C GLN A 87 5.20 8.57 -10.20
N GLU A 88 6.19 8.85 -9.35
CA GLU A 88 6.41 8.14 -8.09
C GLU A 88 5.21 8.30 -7.14
N LEU A 89 4.71 9.52 -6.96
CA LEU A 89 3.52 9.79 -6.14
C LEU A 89 2.25 9.10 -6.68
N PHE A 90 2.06 9.07 -7.99
CA PHE A 90 0.95 8.35 -8.61
C PHE A 90 1.07 6.84 -8.42
N ARG A 91 2.28 6.30 -8.60
CA ARG A 91 2.57 4.88 -8.42
C ARG A 91 2.31 4.43 -6.98
N ASP A 92 2.72 5.20 -5.98
CA ASP A 92 2.49 4.87 -4.57
C ASP A 92 1.00 4.88 -4.21
N ARG A 93 0.25 5.87 -4.72
CA ARG A 93 -1.21 5.92 -4.55
C ARG A 93 -1.90 4.73 -5.22
N GLU A 94 -1.47 4.36 -6.42
CA GLU A 94 -2.04 3.23 -7.15
C GLU A 94 -1.71 1.90 -6.45
N LEU A 95 -0.49 1.73 -5.93
CA LEU A 95 -0.11 0.57 -5.12
C LEU A 95 -0.96 0.48 -3.84
N GLN A 96 -1.15 1.58 -3.11
CA GLN A 96 -2.01 1.59 -1.92
C GLN A 96 -3.47 1.26 -2.26
N ALA A 97 -4.02 1.82 -3.33
CA ALA A 97 -5.39 1.54 -3.76
C ALA A 97 -5.55 0.07 -4.18
N THR A 98 -4.56 -0.49 -4.88
CA THR A 98 -4.58 -1.89 -5.34
C THR A 98 -4.45 -2.85 -4.15
N LEU A 99 -3.52 -2.59 -3.24
CA LEU A 99 -3.39 -3.36 -1.99
C LEU A 99 -4.66 -3.29 -1.15
N GLY A 100 -5.27 -2.10 -1.03
CA GLY A 100 -6.55 -1.93 -0.36
C GLY A 100 -7.67 -2.78 -0.97
N ARG A 101 -7.77 -2.83 -2.30
CA ARG A 101 -8.72 -3.70 -3.01
C ARG A 101 -8.44 -5.17 -2.76
N ILE A 102 -7.18 -5.60 -2.84
CA ILE A 102 -6.80 -7.00 -2.57
C ILE A 102 -7.13 -7.39 -1.13
N VAL A 103 -6.75 -6.58 -0.14
CA VAL A 103 -7.06 -6.83 1.27
C VAL A 103 -8.56 -6.85 1.49
N SER A 104 -9.33 -5.93 0.89
CA SER A 104 -10.79 -5.93 0.99
C SER A 104 -11.42 -7.18 0.36
N GLY A 105 -10.89 -7.64 -0.77
CA GLY A 105 -11.32 -8.86 -1.44
C GLY A 105 -11.04 -10.08 -0.58
N VAL A 106 -9.79 -10.26 -0.15
CA VAL A 106 -9.35 -11.37 0.71
C VAL A 106 -10.14 -11.39 2.02
N THR A 107 -10.28 -10.26 2.70
CA THR A 107 -11.06 -10.18 3.95
C THR A 107 -12.54 -10.46 3.73
N SER A 108 -13.12 -10.04 2.60
CA SER A 108 -14.52 -10.35 2.28
C SER A 108 -14.74 -11.83 1.96
N GLU A 109 -13.82 -12.46 1.24
CA GLU A 109 -13.87 -13.89 0.91
C GLU A 109 -13.64 -14.74 2.16
N LEU A 110 -12.62 -14.44 2.98
CA LEU A 110 -12.43 -15.09 4.28
C LEU A 110 -13.65 -14.93 5.19
N ARG A 111 -14.27 -13.75 5.22
CA ARG A 111 -15.48 -13.54 6.03
C ARG A 111 -16.65 -14.37 5.51
N LYS A 112 -16.84 -14.50 4.20
CA LYS A 112 -17.87 -15.36 3.62
C LYS A 112 -17.59 -16.83 3.92
N GLU A 113 -16.36 -17.28 3.72
CA GLU A 113 -15.97 -18.68 3.95
C GLU A 113 -16.14 -19.07 5.42
N VAL A 114 -15.68 -18.23 6.35
CA VAL A 114 -15.92 -18.42 7.79
C VAL A 114 -17.41 -18.38 8.12
N PHE A 115 -18.18 -17.45 7.53
CA PHE A 115 -19.62 -17.34 7.77
C PHE A 115 -20.38 -18.56 7.23
N ASP A 116 -20.05 -19.04 6.04
CA ASP A 116 -20.65 -20.22 5.43
C ASP A 116 -20.28 -21.47 6.21
N GLN A 117 -19.02 -21.60 6.65
CA GLN A 117 -18.59 -22.70 7.50
C GLN A 117 -19.33 -22.70 8.85
N LEU A 118 -19.40 -21.55 9.54
CA LEU A 118 -20.19 -21.40 10.77
C LEU A 118 -21.67 -21.73 10.52
N ARG A 119 -22.24 -21.24 9.42
CA ARG A 119 -23.63 -21.48 9.04
C ARG A 119 -23.92 -22.95 8.77
N THR A 120 -22.95 -23.71 8.26
CA THR A 120 -23.09 -25.16 8.05
C THR A 120 -22.89 -25.98 9.32
N GLU A 121 -22.01 -25.56 10.23
CA GLU A 121 -21.70 -26.28 11.48
C GLU A 121 -22.72 -26.02 12.60
N ILE A 122 -23.28 -24.82 12.71
CA ILE A 122 -24.28 -24.49 13.74
C ILE A 122 -25.51 -25.43 13.70
N PRO A 123 -26.20 -25.63 12.56
CA PRO A 123 -27.41 -26.45 12.54
C PRO A 123 -27.15 -27.95 12.73
N THR A 124 -25.93 -28.45 12.47
CA THR A 124 -25.58 -29.86 12.71
C THR A 124 -25.32 -30.10 14.20
N HIS A 125 -24.60 -29.20 14.85
CA HIS A 125 -24.33 -29.29 16.29
C HIS A 125 -25.57 -29.07 17.15
N GLU A 126 -26.46 -28.14 16.79
CA GLU A 126 -27.73 -27.95 17.52
C GLU A 126 -28.61 -29.20 17.44
N ARG A 127 -28.78 -29.80 16.25
CA ARG A 127 -29.62 -31.00 16.08
C ARG A 127 -29.09 -32.22 16.82
N GLN A 128 -27.77 -32.40 16.85
CA GLN A 128 -27.13 -33.49 17.61
C GLN A 128 -27.24 -33.24 19.11
N PHE A 129 -26.98 -32.02 19.57
CA PHE A 129 -27.11 -31.65 20.97
C PHE A 129 -28.54 -31.83 21.50
N TYR A 130 -29.57 -31.38 20.77
CA TYR A 130 -30.96 -31.55 21.18
C TYR A 130 -31.43 -33.01 21.18
N LYS A 131 -30.92 -33.85 20.28
CA LYS A 131 -31.22 -35.29 20.26
C LYS A 131 -30.59 -36.01 21.47
N GLU A 132 -29.32 -35.74 21.75
CA GLU A 132 -28.62 -36.35 22.88
C GLU A 132 -29.17 -35.86 24.23
N ALA A 133 -29.51 -34.57 24.36
CA ALA A 133 -30.10 -34.02 25.56
C ALA A 133 -31.47 -34.64 25.87
N ARG A 134 -32.34 -34.79 24.86
CA ARG A 134 -33.64 -35.47 25.02
C ARG A 134 -33.47 -36.94 25.39
N TRP A 135 -32.56 -37.65 24.74
CA TRP A 135 -32.29 -39.06 25.04
C TRP A 135 -31.82 -39.26 26.49
N ARG A 136 -30.87 -38.44 26.96
CA ARG A 136 -30.40 -38.49 28.35
C ARG A 136 -31.50 -38.15 29.35
N ALA A 137 -32.41 -37.22 29.03
CA ALA A 137 -33.55 -36.89 29.88
C ALA A 137 -34.56 -38.04 29.97
N TYR A 138 -34.91 -38.67 28.84
CA TYR A 138 -35.79 -39.84 28.83
C TYR A 138 -35.21 -41.01 29.62
N VAL A 139 -33.92 -41.33 29.43
CA VAL A 139 -33.24 -42.40 30.17
C VAL A 139 -33.23 -42.13 31.68
N ARG A 140 -33.00 -40.89 32.10
CA ARG A 140 -33.05 -40.52 33.54
C ARG A 140 -34.47 -40.63 34.11
N MET A 141 -35.48 -40.19 33.37
CA MET A 141 -36.89 -40.28 33.78
C MET A 141 -37.35 -41.73 33.90
N THR A 142 -37.01 -42.59 32.94
CA THR A 142 -37.40 -44.00 32.99
C THR A 142 -36.69 -44.74 34.11
N LEU A 143 -35.41 -44.45 34.35
CA LEU A 143 -34.66 -45.05 35.47
C LEU A 143 -35.23 -44.61 36.84
N ALA A 144 -35.57 -43.33 36.99
CA ALA A 144 -36.23 -42.82 38.20
C ALA A 144 -37.63 -43.45 38.40
N GLY A 145 -38.42 -43.60 37.32
CA GLY A 145 -39.71 -44.28 37.37
C GLY A 145 -39.59 -45.75 37.77
N ALA A 146 -38.63 -46.48 37.20
CA ALA A 146 -38.36 -47.86 37.57
C ALA A 146 -37.93 -48.01 39.03
N MET A 147 -37.10 -47.08 39.52
CA MET A 147 -36.69 -47.03 40.93
C MET A 147 -37.88 -46.79 41.86
N LEU A 148 -38.76 -45.84 41.52
CA LEU A 148 -39.97 -45.56 42.31
C LEU A 148 -40.95 -46.74 42.34
N ILE A 149 -41.12 -47.43 41.21
CA ILE A 149 -41.95 -48.64 41.13
C ILE A 149 -41.36 -49.76 42.00
N GLY A 150 -40.04 -49.99 41.92
CA GLY A 150 -39.35 -50.97 42.76
C GLY A 150 -39.47 -50.67 44.26
N LEU A 151 -39.32 -49.39 44.64
CA LEU A 151 -39.42 -48.95 46.04
C LEU A 151 -40.87 -49.07 46.56
N GLY A 152 -41.86 -48.73 45.74
CA GLY A 152 -43.27 -48.92 46.05
C GLY A 152 -43.62 -50.39 46.29
N PHE A 153 -43.14 -51.29 45.42
CA PHE A 153 -43.36 -52.72 45.56
C PHE A 153 -42.71 -53.31 46.82
N ALA A 154 -41.49 -52.87 47.17
CA ALA A 154 -40.82 -53.27 48.39
C ALA A 154 -41.54 -52.76 49.67
N SER A 155 -42.09 -51.54 49.63
CA SER A 155 -42.81 -50.95 50.77
C SER A 155 -44.18 -51.60 51.05
N GLY A 156 -44.82 -52.18 50.02
CA GLY A 156 -46.10 -52.89 50.18
C GLY A 156 -45.96 -54.25 50.87
N TYR A 157 -44.79 -54.90 50.75
CA TYR A 157 -44.56 -56.23 51.33
C TYR A 157 -44.20 -56.20 52.83
N THR A 158 -43.83 -55.04 53.37
CA THR A 158 -43.44 -54.88 54.79
C THR A 158 -44.56 -54.34 55.68
N TYR A 159 -45.76 -54.12 55.15
CA TYR A 159 -46.91 -53.62 55.90
C TYR A 159 -47.65 -54.77 56.61
N ASP A 160 -47.11 -55.21 57.75
CA ASP A 160 -47.65 -56.32 58.55
C ASP A 160 -48.82 -55.87 59.45
N GLY A 161 -49.84 -56.73 59.58
CA GLY A 161 -51.20 -56.45 60.11
C GLY A 161 -51.31 -56.16 61.62
N TYR A 162 -50.24 -55.70 62.26
CA TYR A 162 -50.19 -55.41 63.70
C TYR A 162 -50.74 -54.03 64.06
N ALA A 163 -50.75 -53.07 63.12
CA ALA A 163 -51.26 -51.71 63.35
C ALA A 163 -52.81 -51.60 63.41
N ALA A 164 -53.54 -52.68 63.10
CA ALA A 164 -55.01 -52.68 63.03
C ALA A 164 -55.71 -53.20 64.32
N ARG A 165 -54.99 -53.52 65.40
CA ARG A 165 -55.56 -54.08 66.65
C ARG A 165 -55.43 -53.15 67.85
N VAL A 166 -56.05 -51.97 67.82
CA VAL A 166 -56.18 -51.11 69.01
C VAL A 166 -57.66 -50.75 69.19
N GLY A 167 -58.27 -51.28 70.26
CA GLY A 167 -59.67 -51.04 70.64
C GLY A 167 -60.51 -52.32 70.74
N ARG A 168 -60.45 -53.02 71.89
CA ARG A 168 -61.51 -53.96 72.30
C ARG A 168 -62.11 -53.47 73.61
N TYR A 169 -63.44 -53.45 73.69
CA TYR A 169 -64.20 -53.24 74.94
C TYR A 169 -64.16 -54.54 75.77
N CYS A 170 -63.99 -54.43 77.09
CA CYS A 170 -64.07 -55.56 78.02
C CYS A 170 -65.55 -55.90 78.28
N GLU A 171 -65.93 -57.16 78.08
CA GLU A 171 -67.34 -57.62 78.14
C GLU A 171 -67.94 -57.62 79.56
N GLU A 172 -67.19 -57.28 80.61
CA GLU A 172 -67.67 -57.28 82.00
C GLU A 172 -68.41 -56.00 82.44
N HIS A 173 -68.52 -54.96 81.61
CA HIS A 173 -69.23 -53.72 81.95
C HIS A 173 -70.57 -53.54 81.20
N GLN A 174 -71.25 -54.64 80.86
CA GLN A 174 -72.67 -54.59 80.48
C GLN A 174 -73.54 -54.71 81.75
N ALA A 175 -74.26 -53.63 82.03
CA ALA A 175 -75.37 -53.50 82.97
C ALA A 175 -75.06 -53.11 84.45
N PHE A 176 -75.21 -51.81 84.72
CA PHE A 176 -75.92 -51.25 85.89
C PHE A 176 -75.59 -51.83 87.28
N ASP A 177 -74.43 -51.46 87.83
CA ASP A 177 -74.37 -50.94 89.21
C ASP A 177 -74.49 -49.40 89.15
N THR A 178 -75.22 -48.85 90.12
CA THR A 178 -75.97 -47.57 90.08
C THR A 178 -75.14 -46.29 90.26
N LYS A 179 -73.84 -46.32 89.97
CA LYS A 179 -72.94 -45.16 90.14
C LYS A 179 -71.81 -45.13 89.10
N GLY A 180 -72.11 -44.61 87.89
CA GLY A 180 -71.13 -43.99 86.96
C GLY A 180 -69.94 -44.83 86.48
N ALA A 181 -69.84 -45.08 85.17
CA ALA A 181 -68.78 -45.87 84.54
C ALA A 181 -67.36 -45.40 84.90
N SER A 182 -66.62 -46.22 85.62
CA SER A 182 -65.17 -46.07 85.82
C SER A 182 -64.41 -46.74 84.67
N TRP A 183 -63.51 -46.00 84.01
CA TRP A 183 -62.61 -46.53 82.99
C TRP A 183 -61.54 -47.43 83.63
N CYS A 184 -61.32 -48.64 83.10
CA CYS A 184 -60.23 -49.51 83.54
C CYS A 184 -58.87 -48.88 83.20
N GLN A 185 -57.93 -48.93 84.14
CA GLN A 185 -56.57 -48.38 83.96
C GLN A 185 -55.85 -49.04 82.79
N ILE A 186 -55.43 -48.21 81.83
CA ILE A 186 -54.55 -48.58 80.73
C ILE A 186 -53.17 -48.89 81.33
N VAL A 187 -52.75 -50.16 81.33
CA VAL A 187 -51.36 -50.52 81.62
C VAL A 187 -50.53 -50.19 80.37
N PRO A 188 -49.58 -49.23 80.43
CA PRO A 188 -48.74 -48.92 79.29
C PRO A 188 -47.79 -50.09 79.01
N PRO A 189 -47.71 -50.60 77.76
CA PRO A 189 -46.71 -51.60 77.42
C PRO A 189 -45.29 -51.01 77.52
N PRO A 190 -44.30 -51.82 77.93
CA PRO A 190 -42.95 -51.37 78.30
C PRO A 190 -42.19 -50.78 77.11
N ILE A 191 -41.46 -49.69 77.36
CA ILE A 191 -40.52 -49.09 76.42
C ILE A 191 -39.36 -50.08 76.25
N LEU A 192 -39.30 -50.75 75.10
CA LEU A 192 -38.12 -51.52 74.70
C LEU A 192 -37.25 -50.70 73.72
N PRO A 193 -35.92 -50.83 73.84
CA PRO A 193 -34.95 -49.86 73.34
C PRO A 193 -34.78 -49.87 71.82
N LYS A 194 -34.39 -48.72 71.26
CA LYS A 194 -33.94 -48.58 69.88
C LYS A 194 -32.72 -49.49 69.64
N SER A 195 -32.82 -50.40 68.67
CA SER A 195 -31.68 -51.02 67.98
C SER A 195 -31.77 -50.71 66.51
#